data_AF-A0A351HRQ3-F1
#
_entry.id   AF-A0A351HRQ3-F1
#
_cell.length_a   1.000
_cell.length_b   1.000
_cell.length_c   1.000
_cell.angle_alpha   90.00
_cell.angle_beta   90.00
_cell.angle_gamma   90.00
#
_symmetry.space_group_name_H-M   'P 1'
#
loop_
_entity.id
_entity.type
_entity.pdbx_description
1 polymer ?
#
loop_
_entity_poly.entity_id
_entity_poly.type
_entity_poly.pdbx_seq_one_letter_code
_entity_poly.pdbx_strand_id
1 'polypeptide(L)'
;MQLLPHSISGFIKKNMKKNYPYIFEYLLFLFIEIFPSQVIPQNSYIHTDRNCYVSGDRAFVKIYQPASVVRQTNEQTVCVDMLNAEGRFVQGELIKMQKGLASGYFSIPDTLATGAYQLRVYQQPDDPLEANPTLAIKYLFVSNRFGKNEPIYDSMLLPRESSSLLPDQGLQVCELQLSHDTLGIRKKMQMNLSLVPESVNTIYASVSVRPVSTKELEMEQRNVAKSTLQPSANTATRKVIPGIKIQGTLLTNSTKTPVTDAVVFLSFQDTLLRLKYDLVDHSGQFVFYLNNCFGMQTVYFSAYLYPSLEPLKDIKFQITDPFMASQLFAPGEVLCYEASSDTLNILKSVIAKAYNTSCFTEMDVPVRDSFSFEQNYLSGIMTNVVAPDDYVTLPDFEQIAIEILPFLRYKKWDGSWRISVIDGKNEVIRYNPLVFVDGVPLLEPQLLFSWGTSRIKKVEIKSQPRFFGDLYFEKGLVFIWTKEQNFWSQNSSSYIQEVELPFYQKPIQFIFPDYSKNTNFQQPDFRQTLYWEPNVELSSTKQSKLNFYTSDEKGDFEVEVEGITNKGQPVYFRKVFTVE
;
A
#
# COMPACT_ATOMS: atom_id res chain seq x y z
N MET A 1 55.31 -37.57 38.60
CA MET A 1 54.13 -37.96 37.78
C MET A 1 54.39 -37.46 36.35
N GLN A 2 55.39 -38.05 35.69
CA GLN A 2 55.27 -39.10 34.66
C GLN A 2 54.38 -38.68 33.48
N LEU A 3 54.80 -38.66 32.21
CA LEU A 3 56.07 -38.86 31.52
C LEU A 3 55.82 -38.43 30.04
N LEU A 4 56.64 -37.54 29.47
CA LEU A 4 57.04 -37.59 28.04
C LEU A 4 57.84 -38.90 27.82
N PRO A 5 58.06 -39.49 26.60
CA PRO A 5 58.78 -38.80 25.50
C PRO A 5 58.74 -39.41 24.06
N HIS A 6 59.59 -38.82 23.17
CA HIS A 6 60.27 -39.36 21.97
C HIS A 6 59.53 -39.36 20.61
N SER A 7 60.10 -38.93 19.49
CA SER A 7 61.52 -38.87 19.10
C SER A 7 61.80 -37.80 18.01
N ILE A 8 62.95 -37.12 18.15
CA ILE A 8 63.69 -36.45 17.06
C ILE A 8 65.07 -37.09 17.05
N SER A 9 65.45 -37.72 15.94
CA SER A 9 66.82 -38.00 15.48
C SER A 9 66.64 -38.75 14.16
N GLY A 10 66.81 -38.13 13.00
CA GLY A 10 68.08 -37.58 12.56
C GLY A 10 68.57 -38.45 11.41
N PHE A 11 68.25 -38.09 10.17
CA PHE A 11 69.01 -38.52 9.01
C PHE A 11 68.76 -37.53 7.88
N ILE A 12 69.84 -37.13 7.21
CA ILE A 12 69.91 -36.26 6.03
C ILE A 12 70.04 -34.76 6.35
N LYS A 13 71.15 -34.42 7.01
CA LYS A 13 71.96 -33.25 6.64
C LYS A 13 73.06 -33.73 5.69
N LYS A 14 73.41 -32.88 4.71
CA LYS A 14 74.48 -32.99 3.67
C LYS A 14 74.06 -33.79 2.44
N ASN A 15 74.09 -33.29 1.20
CA ASN A 15 74.77 -32.16 0.57
C ASN A 15 74.00 -31.81 -0.70
N MET A 16 73.82 -30.53 -1.02
CA MET A 16 74.13 -29.92 -2.33
C MET A 16 73.55 -28.51 -2.41
N LYS A 17 74.49 -27.56 -2.53
CA LYS A 17 74.30 -26.15 -2.83
C LYS A 17 73.52 -25.94 -4.14
N LYS A 18 72.50 -25.08 -4.14
CA LYS A 18 72.37 -23.84 -4.95
C LYS A 18 70.90 -23.51 -5.22
N ASN A 19 70.55 -22.30 -4.78
CA ASN A 19 69.55 -21.38 -5.33
C ASN A 19 68.05 -21.72 -5.21
N TYR A 20 67.33 -20.73 -4.69
CA TYR A 20 65.86 -20.49 -4.67
C TYR A 20 65.02 -21.08 -3.52
N PRO A 21 64.88 -20.39 -2.38
CA PRO A 21 63.82 -20.67 -1.41
C PRO A 21 62.60 -19.73 -1.51
N TYR A 22 62.38 -19.02 -2.62
CA TYR A 22 61.28 -18.04 -2.75
C TYR A 22 60.08 -18.49 -3.60
N ILE A 23 60.03 -19.73 -4.08
CA ILE A 23 58.98 -20.16 -5.05
C ILE A 23 57.83 -20.95 -4.37
N PHE A 24 57.99 -21.45 -3.14
CA PHE A 24 56.95 -22.24 -2.48
C PHE A 24 55.99 -21.43 -1.58
N GLU A 25 56.38 -20.23 -1.13
CA GLU A 25 55.46 -19.31 -0.43
C GLU A 25 54.62 -18.45 -1.40
N TYR A 26 55.00 -18.36 -2.67
CA TYR A 26 54.22 -17.63 -3.69
C TYR A 26 53.12 -18.47 -4.36
N LEU A 27 53.15 -19.81 -4.20
CA LEU A 27 52.16 -20.72 -4.80
C LEU A 27 50.99 -21.06 -3.87
N LEU A 28 51.03 -20.65 -2.60
CA LEU A 28 49.90 -20.75 -1.66
C LEU A 28 49.07 -19.45 -1.59
N PHE A 29 49.42 -18.43 -2.38
CA PHE A 29 48.71 -17.15 -2.47
C PHE A 29 47.95 -16.94 -3.79
N LEU A 30 47.86 -17.97 -4.65
CA LEU A 30 47.34 -17.85 -6.02
C LEU A 30 46.01 -18.57 -6.31
N PHE A 31 45.25 -18.96 -5.29
CA PHE A 31 43.86 -19.43 -5.45
C PHE A 31 42.97 -18.95 -4.29
N ILE A 32 43.02 -17.66 -3.97
CA ILE A 32 41.81 -16.99 -3.46
C ILE A 32 41.20 -16.38 -4.70
N GLU A 33 40.28 -17.11 -5.35
CA GLU A 33 39.26 -16.43 -6.15
C GLU A 33 38.61 -15.44 -5.19
N ILE A 34 38.98 -14.16 -5.34
CA ILE A 34 38.23 -13.06 -4.78
C ILE A 34 36.92 -13.07 -5.56
N PHE A 35 36.00 -13.96 -5.17
CA PHE A 35 34.60 -13.71 -5.46
C PHE A 35 34.34 -12.34 -4.84
N PRO A 36 33.95 -11.31 -5.62
CA PRO A 36 33.44 -10.11 -5.01
C PRO A 36 32.33 -10.60 -4.08
N SER A 37 32.48 -10.34 -2.77
CA SER A 37 31.41 -10.56 -1.84
C SER A 37 30.24 -9.75 -2.37
N GLN A 38 29.34 -10.40 -3.10
CA GLN A 38 28.18 -9.77 -3.68
C GLN A 38 27.46 -9.12 -2.52
N VAL A 39 27.50 -7.79 -2.47
CA VAL A 39 26.75 -7.01 -1.50
C VAL A 39 25.29 -7.32 -1.80
N ILE A 40 24.70 -8.24 -1.05
CA ILE A 40 23.27 -8.47 -1.09
C ILE A 40 22.67 -7.14 -0.61
N PRO A 41 21.90 -6.41 -1.44
CA PRO A 41 21.24 -5.22 -0.95
C PRO A 41 20.33 -5.67 0.20
N GLN A 42 20.64 -5.18 1.39
CA GLN A 42 19.84 -5.47 2.58
C GLN A 42 18.57 -4.63 2.64
N ASN A 43 18.38 -3.75 1.65
CA ASN A 43 17.42 -2.67 1.71
C ASN A 43 16.31 -2.87 0.68
N SER A 44 15.20 -2.16 0.90
CA SER A 44 14.07 -2.19 -0.02
C SER A 44 14.40 -1.39 -1.29
N TYR A 45 13.73 -1.74 -2.38
CA TYR A 45 13.92 -1.13 -3.69
C TYR A 45 12.59 -0.69 -4.27
N ILE A 46 12.58 0.41 -5.01
CA ILE A 46 11.41 0.94 -5.72
C ILE A 46 11.84 1.38 -7.12
N HIS A 47 11.04 1.02 -8.12
CA HIS A 47 11.12 1.60 -9.44
C HIS A 47 9.73 1.94 -9.96
N THR A 48 9.70 2.62 -11.11
CA THR A 48 8.48 3.01 -11.80
C THR A 48 8.60 2.71 -13.28
N ASP A 49 7.49 2.77 -14.01
CA ASP A 49 7.48 2.54 -15.47
C ASP A 49 8.39 3.51 -16.24
N ARG A 50 8.56 4.74 -15.73
CA ARG A 50 9.32 5.84 -16.30
C ARG A 50 9.97 6.67 -15.19
N ASN A 51 10.89 7.57 -15.50
CA ASN A 51 11.41 8.54 -14.54
C ASN A 51 10.93 9.96 -14.82
N CYS A 52 10.44 10.24 -16.03
CA CYS A 52 9.94 11.52 -16.47
C CYS A 52 8.43 11.45 -16.78
N TYR A 53 7.69 12.38 -16.21
CA TYR A 53 6.23 12.42 -16.29
C TYR A 53 5.75 13.82 -16.67
N VAL A 54 4.55 13.89 -17.24
CA VAL A 54 3.82 15.15 -17.43
C VAL A 54 2.75 15.26 -16.35
N SER A 55 2.49 16.45 -15.82
CA SER A 55 1.41 16.66 -14.83
C SER A 55 0.08 16.06 -15.31
N GLY A 56 -0.59 15.29 -14.45
CA GLY A 56 -1.76 14.48 -14.80
C GLY A 56 -1.46 13.07 -15.30
N ASP A 57 -0.19 12.71 -15.50
CA ASP A 57 0.20 11.32 -15.77
C ASP A 57 0.00 10.44 -14.54
N ARG A 58 0.12 9.13 -14.72
CA ARG A 58 0.25 8.17 -13.63
C ARG A 58 1.61 7.49 -13.72
N ALA A 59 2.29 7.40 -12.59
CA ALA A 59 3.49 6.59 -12.42
C ALA A 59 3.07 5.21 -11.91
N PHE A 60 3.37 4.15 -12.66
CA PHE A 60 3.19 2.81 -12.14
C PHE A 60 4.38 2.45 -11.27
N VAL A 61 4.14 1.89 -10.09
CA VAL A 61 5.15 1.71 -9.04
C VAL A 61 5.29 0.24 -8.71
N LYS A 62 6.52 -0.21 -8.52
CA LYS A 62 6.85 -1.53 -7.99
C LYS A 62 7.87 -1.42 -6.87
N ILE A 63 7.62 -2.15 -5.79
CA ILE A 63 8.42 -2.15 -4.57
C ILE A 63 8.82 -3.58 -4.23
N TYR A 64 10.08 -3.75 -3.85
CA TYR A 64 10.68 -5.01 -3.45
C TYR A 64 11.29 -4.85 -2.07
N GLN A 65 11.13 -5.86 -1.23
CA GLN A 65 11.79 -5.98 0.05
C GLN A 65 12.47 -7.35 0.12
N PRO A 66 13.78 -7.41 0.43
CA PRO A 66 14.53 -8.65 0.40
C PRO A 66 14.03 -9.63 1.48
N ALA A 67 14.11 -10.93 1.18
CA ALA A 67 13.61 -12.00 2.05
C ALA A 67 14.28 -12.05 3.45
N SER A 68 15.44 -11.41 3.62
CA SER A 68 16.07 -11.20 4.94
C SER A 68 15.23 -10.32 5.87
N VAL A 69 14.47 -9.37 5.31
CA VAL A 69 13.61 -8.42 6.03
C VAL A 69 12.16 -8.92 6.16
N VAL A 70 11.69 -9.70 5.19
CA VAL A 70 10.30 -10.24 5.13
C VAL A 70 10.02 -11.34 6.16
N ARG A 71 11.01 -11.79 6.95
CA ARG A 71 10.96 -13.01 7.78
C ARG A 71 9.88 -13.06 8.88
N GLN A 72 9.12 -11.98 9.12
CA GLN A 72 8.14 -11.93 10.22
C GLN A 72 6.68 -12.05 9.76
N THR A 73 6.29 -11.45 8.63
CA THR A 73 4.91 -11.49 8.15
C THR A 73 4.85 -11.48 6.62
N ASN A 74 3.93 -12.26 6.07
CA ASN A 74 3.70 -12.28 4.61
C ASN A 74 2.97 -11.05 4.10
N GLU A 75 2.26 -10.30 4.96
CA GLU A 75 1.50 -9.11 4.58
C GLU A 75 1.96 -7.91 5.39
N GLN A 76 2.20 -6.80 4.69
CA GLN A 76 2.67 -5.54 5.26
C GLN A 76 2.01 -4.35 4.56
N THR A 77 1.97 -3.22 5.26
CA THR A 77 1.54 -1.93 4.69
C THR A 77 2.77 -1.11 4.36
N VAL A 78 2.85 -0.61 3.14
CA VAL A 78 3.90 0.30 2.71
C VAL A 78 3.27 1.62 2.31
N CYS A 79 3.78 2.71 2.88
CA CYS A 79 3.41 4.06 2.49
C CYS A 79 4.34 4.51 1.36
N VAL A 80 3.77 5.10 0.33
CA VAL A 80 4.51 5.83 -0.70
C VAL A 80 4.02 7.26 -0.69
N ASP A 81 4.87 8.22 -0.33
CA ASP A 81 4.53 9.63 -0.41
C ASP A 81 5.41 10.37 -1.41
N MET A 82 4.89 11.49 -1.90
CA MET A 82 5.61 12.40 -2.79
C MET A 82 5.91 13.70 -2.08
N LEU A 83 7.16 14.12 -2.19
CA LEU A 83 7.63 15.43 -1.76
C LEU A 83 8.00 16.29 -2.98
N ASN A 84 7.72 17.58 -2.88
CA ASN A 84 8.23 18.59 -3.83
C ASN A 84 9.71 18.90 -3.55
N ALA A 85 10.35 19.81 -4.30
CA ALA A 85 11.78 20.10 -4.11
C ALA A 85 12.14 20.73 -2.74
N GLU A 86 11.18 21.30 -2.01
CA GLU A 86 11.41 21.88 -0.67
C GLU A 86 11.16 20.89 0.47
N GLY A 87 10.81 19.64 0.18
CA GLY A 87 10.55 18.64 1.23
C GLY A 87 9.11 18.62 1.71
N ARG A 88 8.22 19.38 1.07
CA ARG A 88 6.82 19.47 1.45
C ARG A 88 6.05 18.31 0.85
N PHE A 89 5.21 17.70 1.69
CA PHE A 89 4.28 16.65 1.29
C PHE A 89 3.34 17.17 0.20
N VAL A 90 3.19 16.38 -0.86
CA VAL A 90 2.28 16.62 -1.98
C VAL A 90 1.07 15.71 -1.88
N GLN A 91 1.31 14.40 -1.81
CA GLN A 91 0.28 13.36 -1.68
C GLN A 91 0.91 12.03 -1.25
N GLY A 92 0.10 11.04 -0.92
CA GLY A 92 0.57 9.70 -0.56
C GLY A 92 -0.44 8.60 -0.83
N GLU A 93 0.06 7.38 -0.95
CA GLU A 93 -0.70 6.16 -1.24
C GLU A 93 -0.29 5.06 -0.24
N LEU A 94 -1.28 4.30 0.25
CA LEU A 94 -1.04 3.11 1.06
C LEU A 94 -1.09 1.88 0.14
N ILE A 95 0.00 1.12 0.05
CA ILE A 95 0.09 -0.04 -0.84
C ILE A 95 0.23 -1.30 0.01
N LYS A 96 -0.60 -2.31 -0.29
CA LYS A 96 -0.50 -3.62 0.33
C LYS A 96 0.69 -4.38 -0.26
N MET A 97 1.62 -4.80 0.60
CA MET A 97 2.77 -5.62 0.25
C MET A 97 2.51 -7.08 0.64
N GLN A 98 2.77 -8.00 -0.27
CA GLN A 98 2.66 -9.44 -0.04
C GLN A 98 3.98 -10.14 -0.40
N LYS A 99 4.53 -10.90 0.54
CA LYS A 99 5.80 -11.63 0.40
C LYS A 99 6.97 -10.74 -0.05
N GLY A 100 7.03 -9.51 0.45
CA GLY A 100 8.05 -8.52 0.08
C GLY A 100 7.85 -7.88 -1.30
N LEU A 101 6.72 -8.10 -1.95
CA LEU A 101 6.39 -7.51 -3.25
C LEU A 101 5.15 -6.62 -3.12
N ALA A 102 5.24 -5.39 -3.60
CA ALA A 102 4.12 -4.47 -3.69
C ALA A 102 4.09 -3.84 -5.07
N SER A 103 2.90 -3.67 -5.64
CA SER A 103 2.69 -2.97 -6.90
C SER A 103 1.51 -2.04 -6.78
N GLY A 104 1.62 -0.85 -7.34
CA GLY A 104 0.57 0.15 -7.34
C GLY A 104 0.85 1.21 -8.39
N TYR A 105 0.26 2.37 -8.20
CA TYR A 105 0.44 3.53 -9.05
C TYR A 105 0.41 4.80 -8.21
N PHE A 106 0.77 5.91 -8.82
CA PHE A 106 0.80 7.21 -8.19
C PHE A 106 0.32 8.25 -9.20
N SER A 107 -0.77 8.97 -8.91
CA SER A 107 -1.37 9.91 -9.86
C SER A 107 -0.69 11.27 -9.77
N ILE A 108 0.10 11.68 -10.75
CA ILE A 108 0.81 12.97 -10.73
C ILE A 108 -0.23 14.11 -10.81
N PRO A 109 -0.40 14.97 -9.80
CA PRO A 109 -1.41 16.03 -9.84
C PRO A 109 -1.22 16.98 -11.02
N ASP A 110 -2.32 17.43 -11.60
CA ASP A 110 -2.34 18.36 -12.73
C ASP A 110 -1.80 19.76 -12.40
N THR A 111 -1.80 20.10 -11.12
CA THR A 111 -1.35 21.39 -10.59
C THR A 111 0.16 21.44 -10.31
N LEU A 112 0.87 20.32 -10.45
CA LEU A 112 2.29 20.26 -10.12
C LEU A 112 3.14 21.11 -11.06
N ALA A 113 3.99 21.93 -10.47
CA ALA A 113 5.00 22.70 -11.17
C ALA A 113 6.02 21.79 -11.86
N THR A 114 6.65 22.30 -12.94
CA THR A 114 7.79 21.62 -13.55
C THR A 114 8.93 21.51 -12.52
N GLY A 115 9.53 20.33 -12.39
CA GLY A 115 10.65 20.11 -11.45
C GLY A 115 10.85 18.67 -11.04
N ALA A 116 11.79 18.46 -10.12
CA ALA A 116 12.04 17.17 -9.52
C ALA A 116 11.17 16.95 -8.28
N TYR A 117 10.70 15.72 -8.11
CA TYR A 117 9.90 15.26 -6.98
C TYR A 117 10.50 13.97 -6.43
N GLN A 118 10.35 13.75 -5.13
CA GLN A 118 10.85 12.55 -4.47
C GLN A 118 9.68 11.66 -4.07
N LEU A 119 9.74 10.39 -4.45
CA LEU A 119 8.96 9.33 -3.84
C LEU A 119 9.74 8.75 -2.67
N ARG A 120 9.13 8.72 -1.48
CA ARG A 120 9.67 7.99 -0.32
C ARG A 120 8.80 6.78 -0.04
N VAL A 121 9.46 5.67 0.24
CA VAL A 121 8.82 4.42 0.63
C VAL A 121 9.17 4.14 2.07
N TYR A 122 8.19 3.91 2.92
CA TYR A 122 8.40 3.61 4.33
C TYR A 122 7.26 2.76 4.89
N GLN A 123 7.47 2.20 6.09
CA GLN A 123 6.41 1.61 6.89
C GLN A 123 5.90 2.64 7.89
N GLN A 124 4.59 2.63 8.19
CA GLN A 124 4.05 3.50 9.23
C GLN A 124 4.81 3.23 10.54
N PRO A 125 5.44 4.26 11.15
CA PRO A 125 6.25 4.06 12.33
C PRO A 125 5.40 3.64 13.52
N ASP A 126 5.96 2.80 14.38
CA ASP A 126 5.28 2.43 15.62
C ASP A 126 5.34 3.54 16.66
N ASP A 127 6.49 4.20 16.72
CA ASP A 127 6.77 5.36 17.57
C ASP A 127 6.96 6.60 16.69
N PRO A 128 6.23 7.71 16.92
CA PRO A 128 6.43 8.98 16.23
C PRO A 128 7.88 9.51 16.30
N LEU A 129 8.64 9.11 17.33
CA LEU A 129 10.04 9.49 17.54
C LEU A 129 11.03 8.59 16.78
N GLU A 130 10.55 7.60 16.02
CA GLU A 130 11.41 6.69 15.30
C GLU A 130 12.26 7.42 14.24
N ALA A 131 13.57 7.42 14.45
CA ALA A 131 14.53 8.06 13.56
C ALA A 131 14.60 7.29 12.23
N ASN A 132 13.95 7.83 11.20
CA ASN A 132 14.10 7.47 9.79
C ASN A 132 13.46 6.12 9.37
N PRO A 133 12.13 6.03 9.23
CA PRO A 133 11.44 4.82 8.75
C PRO A 133 11.59 4.57 7.24
N THR A 134 12.31 5.43 6.52
CA THR A 134 12.49 5.38 5.06
C THR A 134 13.21 4.10 4.62
N LEU A 135 12.51 3.29 3.84
CA LEU A 135 12.98 2.02 3.26
C LEU A 135 13.63 2.21 1.89
N ALA A 136 13.06 3.07 1.05
CA ALA A 136 13.57 3.34 -0.29
C ALA A 136 13.18 4.76 -0.76
N ILE A 137 13.94 5.30 -1.70
CA ILE A 137 13.74 6.62 -2.27
C ILE A 137 13.89 6.51 -3.79
N LYS A 138 13.03 7.20 -4.53
CA LYS A 138 13.16 7.39 -5.97
C LYS A 138 12.81 8.82 -6.34
N TYR A 139 13.49 9.39 -7.33
CA TYR A 139 13.22 10.71 -7.85
C TYR A 139 12.53 10.62 -9.20
N LEU A 140 11.56 11.49 -9.39
CA LEU A 140 10.82 11.68 -10.63
C LEU A 140 11.04 13.10 -11.12
N PHE A 141 11.03 13.29 -12.44
CA PHE A 141 10.91 14.61 -13.04
C PHE A 141 9.49 14.80 -13.55
N VAL A 142 8.83 15.91 -13.18
CA VAL A 142 7.49 16.25 -13.67
C VAL A 142 7.59 17.51 -14.52
N SER A 143 6.99 17.47 -15.71
CA SER A 143 6.80 18.62 -16.60
C SER A 143 5.34 19.09 -16.50
N ASN A 144 5.11 20.35 -16.12
CA ASN A 144 3.77 20.93 -16.06
C ASN A 144 3.22 21.17 -17.48
N ARG A 145 1.95 20.82 -17.72
CA ARG A 145 1.29 20.97 -19.04
C ARG A 145 0.57 22.30 -19.28
N PHE A 146 0.37 23.11 -18.24
CA PHE A 146 -0.44 24.34 -18.23
C PHE A 146 0.34 25.62 -17.92
N GLY A 147 1.59 25.53 -17.44
CA GLY A 147 2.39 26.67 -16.96
C GLY A 147 3.46 27.16 -17.94
N LYS A 148 4.21 28.20 -17.54
CA LYS A 148 5.53 28.45 -18.12
C LYS A 148 6.38 27.23 -17.79
N ASN A 149 6.93 26.57 -18.80
CA ASN A 149 7.70 25.31 -18.65
C ASN A 149 9.01 25.46 -17.85
N GLU A 150 9.21 26.57 -17.15
CA GLU A 150 10.36 26.79 -16.28
C GLU A 150 10.09 26.18 -14.91
N PRO A 151 11.07 25.50 -14.29
CA PRO A 151 10.92 25.05 -12.92
C PRO A 151 10.68 26.25 -11.99
N ILE A 152 9.63 26.18 -11.16
CA ILE A 152 9.25 27.30 -10.25
C ILE A 152 10.32 27.52 -9.17
N TYR A 153 11.08 26.48 -8.85
CA TYR A 153 12.14 26.53 -7.87
C TYR A 153 13.47 26.64 -8.62
N ASP A 154 14.28 27.64 -8.24
CA ASP A 154 15.69 27.75 -8.61
C ASP A 154 16.42 26.51 -8.08
N SER A 155 16.33 25.43 -8.84
CA SER A 155 17.29 24.36 -8.90
C SER A 155 17.92 23.90 -7.58
N MET A 156 17.16 23.35 -6.65
CA MET A 156 17.72 22.43 -5.64
C MET A 156 17.51 21.01 -6.12
N LEU A 157 18.63 20.38 -6.46
CA LEU A 157 18.66 19.27 -7.37
C LEU A 157 19.63 18.22 -6.84
N LEU A 158 19.57 17.04 -7.45
CA LEU A 158 20.19 15.85 -6.92
C LEU A 158 21.72 15.99 -7.00
N PRO A 159 22.48 15.74 -5.91
CA PRO A 159 23.94 15.72 -5.96
C PRO A 159 24.42 14.85 -7.11
N ARG A 160 25.28 15.40 -7.98
CA ARG A 160 26.04 14.60 -8.94
C ARG A 160 27.24 14.03 -8.20
N GLU A 161 27.12 12.82 -7.67
CA GLU A 161 28.34 12.05 -7.42
C GLU A 161 28.85 11.52 -8.76
N SER A 162 30.07 11.90 -9.11
CA SER A 162 30.76 11.46 -10.32
C SER A 162 31.10 9.97 -10.21
N SER A 163 30.12 9.09 -10.42
CA SER A 163 30.35 7.69 -10.74
C SER A 163 29.80 7.43 -12.13
N SER A 164 30.71 7.16 -13.07
CA SER A 164 30.44 6.80 -14.46
C SER A 164 29.91 5.36 -14.60
N LEU A 165 29.05 4.92 -13.68
CA LEU A 165 28.56 3.56 -13.65
C LEU A 165 27.11 3.55 -14.12
N LEU A 166 26.91 3.05 -15.33
CA LEU A 166 25.61 2.59 -15.80
C LEU A 166 25.05 1.53 -14.81
N PRO A 167 23.72 1.28 -14.79
CA PRO A 167 23.08 0.26 -13.95
C PRO A 167 23.50 -1.19 -14.23
N ASP A 168 24.57 -1.42 -14.99
CA ASP A 168 25.11 -2.73 -15.40
C ASP A 168 25.61 -3.61 -14.23
N GLN A 169 25.35 -3.23 -12.99
CA GLN A 169 25.69 -4.00 -11.79
C GLN A 169 24.58 -4.98 -11.35
N GLY A 170 23.47 -5.05 -12.08
CA GLY A 170 22.47 -6.11 -11.90
C GLY A 170 22.99 -7.47 -12.36
N LEU A 171 22.61 -8.55 -11.69
CA LEU A 171 23.00 -9.90 -12.09
C LEU A 171 22.38 -10.21 -13.47
N GLN A 172 23.19 -10.40 -14.51
CA GLN A 172 22.72 -10.77 -15.85
C GLN A 172 22.34 -12.27 -15.94
N VAL A 173 21.33 -12.69 -15.18
CA VAL A 173 20.72 -14.05 -15.15
C VAL A 173 19.47 -14.28 -16.00
N CYS A 174 19.02 -13.31 -16.81
CA CYS A 174 17.86 -13.47 -17.69
C CYS A 174 18.27 -13.28 -19.15
N GLU A 175 17.63 -14.06 -20.02
CA GLU A 175 17.69 -13.88 -21.46
C GLU A 175 16.38 -13.25 -21.95
N LEU A 176 16.50 -12.19 -22.73
CA LEU A 176 15.38 -11.44 -23.29
C LEU A 176 15.41 -11.53 -24.82
N GLN A 177 14.45 -12.26 -25.37
CA GLN A 177 14.28 -12.43 -26.82
C GLN A 177 13.07 -11.64 -27.31
N LEU A 178 13.29 -10.80 -28.32
CA LEU A 178 12.24 -10.04 -29.00
C LEU A 178 11.98 -10.71 -30.35
N SER A 179 10.72 -10.72 -30.79
CA SER A 179 10.36 -11.27 -32.10
C SER A 179 11.00 -10.52 -33.27
N HIS A 180 11.26 -9.22 -33.11
CA HIS A 180 11.85 -8.34 -34.10
C HIS A 180 12.70 -7.28 -33.38
N ASP A 181 13.85 -6.91 -33.96
CA ASP A 181 14.64 -5.76 -33.49
C ASP A 181 14.16 -4.43 -34.10
N THR A 182 13.46 -4.51 -35.23
CA THR A 182 12.80 -3.37 -35.90
C THR A 182 11.36 -3.72 -36.24
N LEU A 183 10.41 -2.83 -35.94
CA LEU A 183 9.00 -3.07 -36.18
C LEU A 183 8.28 -1.80 -36.66
N GLY A 184 7.25 -1.93 -37.49
CA GLY A 184 6.44 -0.77 -37.88
C GLY A 184 5.55 -0.24 -36.74
N ILE A 185 4.96 0.93 -36.94
CA ILE A 185 3.93 1.50 -36.04
C ILE A 185 2.71 0.58 -35.87
N ARG A 186 2.09 0.60 -34.67
CA ARG A 186 0.88 -0.19 -34.33
C ARG A 186 0.98 -1.70 -34.59
N LYS A 187 2.18 -2.27 -34.58
CA LYS A 187 2.41 -3.70 -34.79
C LYS A 187 2.60 -4.42 -33.47
N LYS A 188 2.24 -5.71 -33.45
CA LYS A 188 2.39 -6.56 -32.28
C LYS A 188 3.84 -6.99 -32.11
N MET A 189 4.41 -6.73 -30.94
CA MET A 189 5.69 -7.26 -30.50
C MET A 189 5.45 -8.45 -29.55
N GLN A 190 6.14 -9.56 -29.79
CA GLN A 190 6.21 -10.67 -28.84
C GLN A 190 7.57 -10.69 -28.15
N MET A 191 7.55 -10.97 -26.86
CA MET A 191 8.72 -10.99 -26.01
C MET A 191 8.73 -12.26 -25.18
N ASN A 192 9.85 -12.99 -25.23
CA ASN A 192 10.09 -14.15 -24.39
C ASN A 192 11.17 -13.82 -23.37
N LEU A 193 10.86 -14.03 -22.11
CA LEU A 193 11.76 -13.83 -20.99
C LEU A 193 12.00 -15.17 -20.30
N SER A 194 13.26 -15.56 -20.20
CA SER A 194 13.70 -16.82 -19.59
C SER A 194 14.89 -16.62 -18.67
N LEU A 195 15.02 -17.50 -17.68
CA LEU A 195 16.18 -17.53 -16.80
C LEU A 195 17.34 -18.26 -17.50
N VAL A 196 18.53 -17.68 -17.47
CA VAL A 196 19.78 -18.35 -17.87
C VAL A 196 20.16 -19.33 -16.76
N PRO A 197 20.46 -20.60 -17.05
CA PRO A 197 20.67 -21.60 -16.02
C PRO A 197 22.03 -21.43 -15.32
N GLU A 198 22.10 -20.56 -14.30
CA GLU A 198 23.19 -20.52 -13.32
C GLU A 198 22.72 -19.94 -11.95
N SER A 199 22.92 -20.71 -10.87
CA SER A 199 22.88 -20.34 -9.43
C SER A 199 21.63 -19.70 -8.78
N VAL A 200 20.65 -19.21 -9.55
CA VAL A 200 19.41 -18.58 -9.07
C VAL A 200 18.20 -19.46 -9.37
N ASN A 201 17.31 -19.68 -8.40
CA ASN A 201 16.14 -20.56 -8.58
C ASN A 201 14.89 -19.81 -9.05
N THR A 202 14.72 -18.55 -8.63
CA THR A 202 13.50 -17.77 -8.90
C THR A 202 13.81 -16.28 -8.89
N ILE A 203 13.23 -15.56 -9.86
CA ILE A 203 13.28 -14.09 -9.96
C ILE A 203 11.85 -13.57 -9.96
N TYR A 204 11.62 -12.52 -9.18
CA TYR A 204 10.41 -11.72 -9.22
C TYR A 204 10.78 -10.38 -9.86
N ALA A 205 10.22 -10.09 -11.03
CA ALA A 205 10.54 -8.92 -11.83
C ALA A 205 9.28 -8.19 -12.27
N SER A 206 9.48 -6.94 -12.68
CA SER A 206 8.55 -6.20 -13.51
C SER A 206 9.14 -6.07 -14.93
N VAL A 207 8.28 -5.72 -15.88
CA VAL A 207 8.69 -5.35 -17.23
C VAL A 207 8.03 -4.03 -17.59
N SER A 208 8.82 -3.07 -18.05
CA SER A 208 8.34 -1.82 -18.62
C SER A 208 8.84 -1.67 -20.07
N VAL A 209 8.06 -0.99 -20.91
CA VAL A 209 8.46 -0.62 -22.27
C VAL A 209 8.15 0.84 -22.51
N ARG A 210 9.19 1.63 -22.85
CA ARG A 210 9.11 3.09 -22.98
C ARG A 210 10.02 3.61 -24.10
N PRO A 211 9.77 4.82 -24.65
CA PRO A 211 10.69 5.42 -25.62
C PRO A 211 12.01 5.80 -24.96
N VAL A 212 13.11 5.70 -25.72
CA VAL A 212 14.44 6.13 -25.26
C VAL A 212 14.49 7.65 -25.26
N SER A 213 14.92 8.24 -24.13
CA SER A 213 15.06 9.68 -23.95
C SER A 213 16.33 10.00 -23.16
N THR A 214 17.02 11.08 -23.54
CA THR A 214 18.22 11.55 -22.82
C THR A 214 17.90 11.87 -21.36
N LYS A 215 16.78 12.55 -21.12
CA LYS A 215 16.34 12.95 -19.80
C LYS A 215 15.94 11.77 -18.91
N GLU A 216 15.33 10.74 -19.50
CA GLU A 216 15.06 9.47 -18.81
C GLU A 216 16.37 8.84 -18.31
N LEU A 217 17.36 8.73 -19.19
CA LEU A 217 18.67 8.17 -18.86
C LEU A 217 19.38 8.97 -17.75
N GLU A 218 19.32 10.31 -17.81
CA GLU A 218 19.94 11.12 -16.76
C GLU A 218 19.23 10.95 -15.39
N MET A 219 17.90 10.85 -15.38
CA MET A 219 17.13 10.61 -14.15
C MET A 219 17.39 9.21 -13.59
N GLU A 220 17.53 8.21 -14.45
CA GLU A 220 17.91 6.86 -14.09
C GLU A 220 19.29 6.82 -13.40
N GLN A 221 20.31 7.43 -14.01
CA GLN A 221 21.67 7.52 -13.44
C GLN A 221 21.67 8.14 -12.04
N ARG A 222 20.83 9.17 -11.82
CA ARG A 222 20.72 9.83 -10.51
C ARG A 222 20.01 8.97 -9.46
N ASN A 223 19.00 8.22 -9.88
CA ASN A 223 18.32 7.25 -9.01
C ASN A 223 19.27 6.12 -8.57
N VAL A 224 20.16 5.66 -9.46
CA VAL A 224 21.19 4.66 -9.13
C VAL A 224 22.19 5.20 -8.10
N ALA A 225 22.75 6.40 -8.31
CA ALA A 225 23.73 6.98 -7.38
C ALA A 225 23.18 7.14 -5.94
N LYS A 226 21.88 7.45 -5.79
CA LYS A 226 21.22 7.59 -4.48
C LYS A 226 20.85 6.25 -3.84
N SER A 227 20.57 5.21 -4.61
CA SER A 227 20.22 3.89 -4.05
C SER A 227 21.42 3.25 -3.32
N THR A 228 22.64 3.59 -3.72
CA THR A 228 23.89 3.18 -3.04
C THR A 228 24.10 3.86 -1.68
N LEU A 229 23.45 5.00 -1.43
CA LEU A 229 23.58 5.82 -0.22
C LEU A 229 22.40 5.64 0.77
N GLN A 230 21.60 4.58 0.60
CA GLN A 230 20.44 4.34 1.45
C GLN A 230 20.80 4.31 2.94
N PRO A 231 19.93 4.86 3.82
CA PRO A 231 20.20 4.91 5.25
C PRO A 231 20.45 3.51 5.78
N SER A 232 21.48 3.36 6.60
CA SER A 232 21.78 2.11 7.29
C SER A 232 20.52 1.66 8.03
N ALA A 233 19.90 0.57 7.58
CA ALA A 233 18.80 -0.04 8.30
C ALA A 233 19.35 -0.44 9.67
N ASN A 234 18.96 0.30 10.72
CA ASN A 234 19.14 -0.18 12.08
C ASN A 234 18.38 -1.51 12.15
N THR A 235 19.14 -2.59 12.24
CA THR A 235 18.71 -3.99 12.34
C THR A 235 18.10 -4.30 13.70
N ALA A 236 17.31 -3.38 14.25
CA ALA A 236 16.34 -3.74 15.27
C ALA A 236 15.24 -4.52 14.56
N THR A 237 14.98 -5.75 15.00
CA THR A 237 13.86 -6.56 14.53
C THR A 237 12.54 -5.84 14.83
N ARG A 238 12.06 -5.02 13.89
CA ARG A 238 10.76 -4.36 13.97
C ARG A 238 9.67 -5.41 13.90
N LYS A 239 8.82 -5.48 14.93
CA LYS A 239 7.65 -6.36 14.93
C LYS A 239 6.60 -5.76 14.00
N VAL A 240 6.49 -6.29 12.78
CA VAL A 240 5.50 -5.76 11.81
C VAL A 240 4.14 -6.39 12.08
N ILE A 241 3.14 -5.57 12.43
CA ILE A 241 1.74 -6.01 12.54
C ILE A 241 1.07 -5.83 11.17
N PRO A 242 0.46 -6.88 10.58
CA PRO A 242 -0.24 -6.76 9.31
C PRO A 242 -1.47 -5.86 9.41
N GLY A 243 -1.57 -4.91 8.48
CA GLY A 243 -2.73 -4.02 8.33
C GLY A 243 -2.35 -2.55 8.27
N ILE A 244 -3.30 -1.73 7.86
CA ILE A 244 -3.19 -0.27 7.92
C ILE A 244 -3.35 0.13 9.38
N LYS A 245 -2.37 0.86 9.89
CA LYS A 245 -2.40 1.40 11.25
C LYS A 245 -3.20 2.69 11.24
N ILE A 246 -4.27 2.71 12.03
CA ILE A 246 -5.07 3.91 12.32
C ILE A 246 -4.93 4.17 13.80
N GLN A 247 -4.44 5.35 14.16
CA GLN A 247 -4.22 5.71 15.55
C GLN A 247 -4.72 7.11 15.84
N GLY A 248 -4.97 7.39 17.11
CA GLY A 248 -5.37 8.72 17.53
C GLY A 248 -5.42 8.84 19.04
N THR A 249 -5.87 10.01 19.49
CA THR A 249 -6.07 10.32 20.90
C THR A 249 -7.53 10.65 21.16
N LEU A 250 -8.12 10.00 22.17
CA LEU A 250 -9.45 10.30 22.69
C LEU A 250 -9.36 11.40 23.75
N LEU A 251 -10.01 12.51 23.48
CA LEU A 251 -10.05 13.68 24.35
C LEU A 251 -11.47 13.99 24.78
N THR A 252 -11.64 14.53 25.98
CA THR A 252 -12.91 15.15 26.40
C THR A 252 -13.14 16.40 25.55
N ASN A 253 -14.33 16.57 24.99
CA ASN A 253 -14.57 17.71 24.10
C ASN A 253 -14.60 19.06 24.85
N SER A 254 -15.12 19.11 26.07
CA SER A 254 -15.11 20.33 26.90
C SER A 254 -13.73 20.74 27.42
N THR A 255 -12.98 19.83 28.05
CA THR A 255 -11.71 20.14 28.73
C THR A 255 -10.45 19.90 27.88
N LYS A 256 -10.56 19.19 26.75
CA LYS A 256 -9.43 18.73 25.91
C LYS A 256 -8.42 17.87 26.65
N THR A 257 -8.83 17.21 27.74
CA THR A 257 -8.00 16.27 28.49
C THR A 257 -8.13 14.86 27.93
N PRO A 258 -7.06 14.04 27.95
CA PRO A 258 -7.16 12.62 27.61
C PRO A 258 -8.21 11.89 28.43
N VAL A 259 -8.98 11.01 27.78
CA VAL A 259 -9.93 10.11 28.44
C VAL A 259 -9.22 8.78 28.69
N THR A 260 -9.29 8.27 29.92
CA THR A 260 -8.76 6.96 30.30
C THR A 260 -9.88 5.95 30.51
N ASP A 261 -9.54 4.66 30.59
CA ASP A 261 -10.49 3.58 30.93
C ASP A 261 -11.70 3.50 29.99
N ALA A 262 -11.46 3.78 28.72
CA ALA A 262 -12.46 3.75 27.67
C ALA A 262 -12.13 2.68 26.63
N VAL A 263 -13.15 2.23 25.92
CA VAL A 263 -13.02 1.47 24.69
C VAL A 263 -13.46 2.34 23.52
N VAL A 264 -12.68 2.35 22.45
CA VAL A 264 -13.04 3.02 21.20
C VAL A 264 -13.48 1.96 20.20
N PHE A 265 -14.61 2.20 19.56
CA PHE A 265 -15.09 1.41 18.43
C PHE A 265 -14.80 2.15 17.12
N LEU A 266 -14.22 1.42 16.18
CA LEU A 266 -14.12 1.81 14.78
C LEU A 266 -15.13 0.95 14.00
N SER A 267 -16.10 1.61 13.38
CA SER A 267 -17.17 0.97 12.63
C SER A 267 -17.30 1.52 11.21
N PHE A 268 -17.86 0.71 10.31
CA PHE A 268 -18.20 1.12 8.95
C PHE A 268 -19.72 1.06 8.79
N GLN A 269 -20.24 1.99 7.99
CA GLN A 269 -21.62 1.90 7.51
C GLN A 269 -21.65 0.95 6.31
N ASP A 270 -22.25 -0.21 6.48
CA ASP A 270 -22.26 -1.27 5.45
C ASP A 270 -23.51 -2.18 5.61
N THR A 271 -23.61 -3.22 4.78
CA THR A 271 -24.62 -4.28 4.88
C THR A 271 -24.24 -5.43 5.82
N LEU A 272 -22.99 -5.42 6.29
CA LEU A 272 -22.40 -6.39 7.21
C LEU A 272 -21.70 -5.64 8.36
N LEU A 273 -21.61 -6.25 9.54
CA LEU A 273 -21.09 -5.58 10.74
C LEU A 273 -19.56 -5.48 10.72
N ARG A 274 -18.99 -4.43 10.13
CA ARG A 274 -17.54 -4.20 10.21
C ARG A 274 -17.20 -3.36 11.44
N LEU A 275 -16.86 -4.03 12.53
CA LEU A 275 -16.52 -3.41 13.82
C LEU A 275 -15.13 -3.86 14.28
N LYS A 276 -14.34 -2.92 14.83
CA LYS A 276 -13.13 -3.16 15.60
C LYS A 276 -13.18 -2.37 16.89
N TYR A 277 -12.48 -2.83 17.91
CA TYR A 277 -12.31 -2.11 19.15
C TYR A 277 -10.84 -2.03 19.56
N ASP A 278 -10.51 -1.00 20.33
CA ASP A 278 -9.27 -0.92 21.07
C ASP A 278 -9.51 -0.29 22.45
N LEU A 279 -8.71 -0.69 23.43
CA LEU A 279 -8.75 -0.13 24.77
C LEU A 279 -7.82 1.07 24.86
N VAL A 280 -8.35 2.18 25.34
CA VAL A 280 -7.60 3.43 25.45
C VAL A 280 -6.58 3.32 26.57
N ASP A 281 -5.34 3.70 26.28
CA ASP A 281 -4.27 3.70 27.27
C ASP A 281 -4.37 4.88 28.26
N HIS A 282 -3.45 4.92 29.22
CA HIS A 282 -3.38 5.99 30.23
C HIS A 282 -3.09 7.40 29.65
N SER A 283 -2.63 7.48 28.39
CA SER A 283 -2.38 8.71 27.66
C SER A 283 -3.53 9.13 26.74
N GLY A 284 -4.62 8.35 26.72
CA GLY A 284 -5.76 8.58 25.84
C GLY A 284 -5.57 8.03 24.42
N GLN A 285 -4.52 7.25 24.15
CA GLN A 285 -4.23 6.74 22.81
C GLN A 285 -4.96 5.43 22.52
N PHE A 286 -5.31 5.26 21.24
CA PHE A 286 -5.88 4.02 20.68
C PHE A 286 -5.27 3.74 19.31
N VAL A 287 -5.22 2.47 18.93
CA VAL A 287 -4.62 1.98 17.68
C VAL A 287 -5.44 0.82 17.11
N PHE A 288 -5.79 0.92 15.83
CA PHE A 288 -6.42 -0.13 15.03
C PHE A 288 -5.49 -0.61 13.92
N TYR A 289 -5.53 -1.91 13.63
CA TYR A 289 -4.88 -2.50 12.45
C TYR A 289 -5.96 -3.07 11.53
N LEU A 290 -6.16 -2.43 10.37
CA LEU A 290 -7.19 -2.80 9.41
C LEU A 290 -6.59 -3.47 8.18
N ASN A 291 -7.01 -4.69 7.92
CA ASN A 291 -6.63 -5.42 6.71
C ASN A 291 -7.74 -5.31 5.65
N ASN A 292 -7.38 -5.52 4.39
CA ASN A 292 -8.30 -5.60 3.23
C ASN A 292 -9.31 -4.45 3.09
N CYS A 293 -8.99 -3.25 3.56
CA CYS A 293 -9.76 -2.04 3.28
C CYS A 293 -9.10 -1.31 2.10
N PHE A 294 -9.89 -0.81 1.15
CA PHE A 294 -9.38 -0.23 -0.10
C PHE A 294 -10.08 1.07 -0.48
N GLY A 295 -9.33 2.00 -1.08
CA GLY A 295 -9.83 3.31 -1.52
C GLY A 295 -10.12 4.26 -0.36
N MET A 296 -10.77 5.39 -0.67
CA MET A 296 -11.33 6.25 0.37
C MET A 296 -12.58 5.60 0.96
N GLN A 297 -12.63 5.46 2.29
CA GLN A 297 -13.83 5.00 2.98
C GLN A 297 -14.10 5.89 4.19
N THR A 298 -15.38 6.09 4.46
CA THR A 298 -15.86 6.71 5.69
C THR A 298 -15.85 5.71 6.83
N VAL A 299 -15.20 6.09 7.93
CA VAL A 299 -15.23 5.35 9.20
C VAL A 299 -15.91 6.16 10.29
N TYR A 300 -16.49 5.46 11.26
CA TYR A 300 -17.20 6.04 12.39
C TYR A 300 -16.54 5.61 13.68
N PHE A 301 -16.08 6.59 14.45
CA PHE A 301 -15.53 6.40 15.80
C PHE A 301 -16.59 6.68 16.86
N SER A 302 -16.70 5.80 17.84
CA SER A 302 -17.52 5.99 19.04
C SER A 302 -16.78 5.46 20.27
N ALA A 303 -17.09 5.95 21.47
CA ALA A 303 -16.39 5.56 22.68
C ALA A 303 -17.34 5.22 23.84
N TYR A 304 -16.90 4.30 24.68
CA TYR A 304 -17.65 3.80 25.84
C TYR A 304 -16.71 3.64 27.02
N LEU A 305 -17.23 3.76 28.25
CA LEU A 305 -16.48 3.42 29.45
C LEU A 305 -16.23 1.92 29.53
N TYR A 306 -15.05 1.52 30.00
CA TYR A 306 -14.70 0.13 30.23
C TYR A 306 -14.60 -0.14 31.75
N PRO A 307 -15.16 -1.26 32.28
CA PRO A 307 -15.84 -2.35 31.59
C PRO A 307 -17.37 -2.20 31.48
N SER A 308 -17.96 -1.09 31.96
CA SER A 308 -19.43 -0.92 32.03
C SER A 308 -20.11 -0.82 30.66
N LEU A 309 -19.35 -0.45 29.63
CA LEU A 309 -19.80 -0.16 28.27
C LEU A 309 -20.90 0.92 28.23
N GLU A 310 -20.81 1.88 29.14
CA GLU A 310 -21.67 3.06 29.12
C GLU A 310 -21.17 4.07 28.08
N PRO A 311 -22.06 4.65 27.27
CA PRO A 311 -21.67 5.54 26.18
C PRO A 311 -21.08 6.86 26.66
N LEU A 312 -19.96 7.25 26.06
CA LEU A 312 -19.34 8.55 26.27
C LEU A 312 -19.90 9.56 25.25
N LYS A 313 -20.35 10.73 25.74
CA LYS A 313 -20.99 11.77 24.89
C LYS A 313 -20.14 13.02 24.67
N ASP A 314 -19.34 13.41 25.65
CA ASP A 314 -18.48 14.61 25.58
C ASP A 314 -17.07 14.25 25.12
N ILE A 315 -16.94 13.80 23.86
CA ILE A 315 -15.70 13.25 23.31
C ILE A 315 -15.28 13.92 22.01
N LYS A 316 -13.98 13.90 21.73
CA LYS A 316 -13.36 14.32 20.47
C LYS A 316 -12.24 13.35 20.12
N PHE A 317 -12.22 12.87 18.88
CA PHE A 317 -11.14 12.03 18.38
C PHE A 317 -10.15 12.86 17.59
N GLN A 318 -8.89 12.85 18.00
CA GLN A 318 -7.79 13.41 17.23
C GLN A 318 -7.08 12.28 16.50
N ILE A 319 -7.43 12.06 15.23
CA ILE A 319 -6.85 11.01 14.40
C ILE A 319 -5.50 11.49 13.85
N THR A 320 -4.49 10.61 13.91
CA THR A 320 -3.15 10.90 13.39
C THR A 320 -3.08 10.63 11.89
N ASP A 321 -2.41 11.52 11.15
CA ASP A 321 -2.15 11.34 9.73
C ASP A 321 -1.32 10.07 9.49
N PRO A 322 -1.74 9.18 8.57
CA PRO A 322 -0.98 7.97 8.25
C PRO A 322 0.39 8.26 7.58
N PHE A 323 0.60 9.45 7.02
CA PHE A 323 1.81 9.82 6.32
C PHE A 323 2.81 10.61 7.18
N MET A 324 4.08 10.53 6.80
CA MET A 324 5.15 11.23 7.52
C MET A 324 5.07 12.73 7.28
N ALA A 325 5.50 13.49 8.29
CA ALA A 325 5.69 14.92 8.14
C ALA A 325 6.69 15.25 7.02
N SER A 326 6.56 16.49 6.51
CA SER A 326 7.47 17.07 5.53
C SER A 326 8.92 17.07 6.05
N GLN A 327 9.87 16.71 5.20
CA GLN A 327 11.29 16.63 5.54
C GLN A 327 12.10 17.44 4.52
N LEU A 328 12.81 18.46 5.01
CA LEU A 328 13.67 19.30 4.17
C LEU A 328 14.75 18.47 3.48
N PHE A 329 14.97 18.74 2.19
CA PHE A 329 16.10 18.18 1.45
C PHE A 329 17.41 18.81 1.91
N ALA A 330 18.46 17.98 1.99
CA ALA A 330 19.82 18.53 1.99
C ALA A 330 20.07 19.19 0.62
N PRO A 331 20.54 20.46 0.59
CA PRO A 331 20.79 21.14 -0.67
C PRO A 331 21.84 20.40 -1.50
N GLY A 332 21.55 20.21 -2.80
CA GLY A 332 22.41 19.53 -3.77
C GLY A 332 22.36 20.19 -5.15
N GLU A 333 23.31 19.81 -6.01
CA GLU A 333 23.60 20.42 -7.32
C GLU A 333 22.52 20.24 -8.41
N VAL A 334 22.57 21.16 -9.39
CA VAL A 334 21.55 21.49 -10.40
C VAL A 334 21.33 20.46 -11.53
N LEU A 335 20.11 19.90 -11.69
CA LEU A 335 19.53 19.46 -12.98
C LEU A 335 19.34 20.67 -13.90
N CYS A 336 20.07 20.71 -14.99
CA CYS A 336 19.75 21.66 -16.06
C CYS A 336 18.45 21.20 -16.74
N TYR A 337 17.40 22.01 -16.68
CA TYR A 337 16.18 21.79 -17.48
C TYR A 337 16.38 22.38 -18.88
N GLU A 338 16.30 21.55 -19.91
CA GLU A 338 16.30 21.99 -21.31
C GLU A 338 14.87 21.99 -21.88
N ALA A 339 14.27 23.17 -22.00
CA ALA A 339 12.87 23.35 -22.42
C ALA A 339 12.51 22.72 -23.78
N SER A 340 13.47 22.55 -24.68
CA SER A 340 13.23 22.05 -26.04
C SER A 340 12.92 20.55 -26.09
N SER A 341 13.52 19.74 -25.21
CA SER A 341 13.37 18.27 -25.24
C SER A 341 12.03 17.80 -24.67
N ASP A 342 11.52 18.47 -23.63
CA ASP A 342 10.26 18.10 -22.98
C ASP A 342 9.02 18.59 -23.72
N THR A 343 9.11 19.64 -24.55
CA THR A 343 7.95 20.21 -25.25
C THR A 343 7.23 19.16 -26.11
N LEU A 344 7.98 18.28 -26.77
CA LEU A 344 7.41 17.17 -27.54
C LEU A 344 6.71 16.15 -26.63
N ASN A 345 7.29 15.79 -25.49
CA ASN A 345 6.68 14.84 -24.56
C ASN A 345 5.43 15.41 -23.89
N ILE A 346 5.42 16.70 -23.56
CA ILE A 346 4.23 17.42 -23.10
C ILE A 346 3.14 17.35 -24.16
N LEU A 347 3.46 17.69 -25.42
CA LEU A 347 2.48 17.66 -26.52
C LEU A 347 1.91 16.24 -26.74
N LYS A 348 2.75 15.22 -26.74
CA LYS A 348 2.34 13.80 -26.83
C LYS A 348 1.40 13.40 -25.68
N SER A 349 1.73 13.76 -24.44
CA SER A 349 0.89 13.50 -23.26
C SER A 349 -0.45 14.23 -23.36
N VAL A 350 -0.46 15.49 -23.80
CA VAL A 350 -1.70 16.27 -24.02
C VAL A 350 -2.59 15.61 -25.06
N ILE A 351 -2.03 15.14 -26.18
CA ILE A 351 -2.78 14.42 -27.23
C ILE A 351 -3.36 13.12 -26.65
N ALA A 352 -2.55 12.29 -25.98
CA ALA A 352 -3.01 11.03 -25.40
C ALA A 352 -4.16 11.23 -24.40
N LYS A 353 -4.08 12.27 -23.56
CA LYS A 353 -5.14 12.63 -22.61
C LYS A 353 -6.39 13.16 -23.29
N ALA A 354 -6.28 13.94 -24.36
CA ALA A 354 -7.42 14.46 -25.12
C ALA A 354 -8.27 13.34 -25.75
N TYR A 355 -7.65 12.23 -26.13
CA TYR A 355 -8.34 11.04 -26.65
C TYR A 355 -8.74 10.02 -25.57
N ASN A 356 -8.54 10.35 -24.29
CA ASN A 356 -8.87 9.51 -23.14
C ASN A 356 -8.36 8.06 -23.25
N THR A 357 -7.13 7.90 -23.76
CA THR A 357 -6.48 6.59 -23.88
C THR A 357 -6.13 6.08 -22.48
N SER A 358 -7.08 5.45 -21.79
CA SER A 358 -6.81 4.80 -20.50
C SER A 358 -5.82 3.66 -20.71
N CYS A 359 -4.78 3.62 -19.89
CA CYS A 359 -3.78 2.55 -19.87
C CYS A 359 -3.96 1.60 -18.69
N PHE A 360 -5.07 1.68 -17.95
CA PHE A 360 -5.39 0.73 -16.89
C PHE A 360 -6.91 0.56 -16.67
N THR A 361 -7.26 -0.48 -15.90
CA THR A 361 -8.58 -0.71 -15.33
C THR A 361 -8.44 -1.01 -13.84
N GLU A 362 -9.22 -0.35 -12.99
CA GLU A 362 -9.31 -0.72 -11.56
C GLU A 362 -9.98 -2.08 -11.42
N MET A 363 -9.38 -2.95 -10.61
CA MET A 363 -9.94 -4.25 -10.33
C MET A 363 -10.94 -4.15 -9.16
N ASP A 364 -12.09 -4.80 -9.32
CA ASP A 364 -13.00 -5.00 -8.21
C ASP A 364 -12.33 -5.89 -7.15
N VAL A 365 -12.13 -5.35 -5.96
CA VAL A 365 -11.64 -6.13 -4.84
C VAL A 365 -12.86 -6.69 -4.10
N PRO A 366 -13.05 -8.01 -4.03
CA PRO A 366 -14.11 -8.56 -3.20
C PRO A 366 -13.84 -8.11 -1.77
N VAL A 367 -14.88 -7.62 -1.08
CA VAL A 367 -14.87 -7.35 0.36
C VAL A 367 -14.74 -8.68 1.10
N ARG A 368 -13.59 -9.35 0.98
CA ARG A 368 -13.25 -10.52 1.78
C ARG A 368 -12.70 -10.00 3.10
N ASP A 369 -13.69 -9.81 3.96
CA ASP A 369 -13.69 -9.23 5.28
C ASP A 369 -12.51 -9.71 6.13
N SER A 370 -11.58 -8.81 6.43
CA SER A 370 -10.69 -8.96 7.58
C SER A 370 -11.42 -8.98 8.93
N PHE A 371 -12.73 -8.78 8.89
CA PHE A 371 -13.63 -8.75 10.02
C PHE A 371 -14.42 -10.06 10.20
N SER A 372 -14.44 -10.97 9.21
CA SER A 372 -15.40 -12.08 9.17
C SER A 372 -15.22 -13.08 10.30
N PHE A 373 -13.98 -13.30 10.75
CA PHE A 373 -13.71 -14.21 11.86
C PHE A 373 -14.29 -13.67 13.18
N GLU A 374 -13.97 -12.44 13.53
CA GLU A 374 -14.41 -11.82 14.80
C GLU A 374 -15.91 -11.49 14.80
N GLN A 375 -16.45 -11.10 13.65
CA GLN A 375 -17.90 -10.88 13.46
C GLN A 375 -18.70 -12.14 13.78
N ASN A 376 -18.26 -13.31 13.30
CA ASN A 376 -18.97 -14.56 13.54
C ASN A 376 -19.09 -14.91 15.03
N TYR A 377 -18.16 -14.47 15.88
CA TYR A 377 -18.26 -14.66 17.33
C TYR A 377 -19.25 -13.69 17.98
N LEU A 378 -19.29 -12.45 17.49
CA LEU A 378 -20.21 -11.43 18.02
C LEU A 378 -21.66 -11.71 17.59
N SER A 379 -21.89 -11.89 16.28
CA SER A 379 -23.23 -12.12 15.74
C SER A 379 -23.69 -13.58 15.92
N GLY A 380 -22.79 -14.55 15.71
CA GLY A 380 -23.16 -15.95 15.59
C GLY A 380 -24.16 -16.21 14.46
N ILE A 381 -24.81 -17.39 14.49
CA ILE A 381 -25.95 -17.68 13.61
C ILE A 381 -27.13 -16.83 14.05
N MET A 382 -27.65 -15.96 13.19
CA MET A 382 -28.80 -15.11 13.50
C MET A 382 -30.07 -15.96 13.71
N THR A 383 -30.77 -15.73 14.82
CA THR A 383 -31.91 -16.57 15.26
C THR A 383 -33.23 -15.80 15.28
N ASN A 384 -33.20 -14.54 15.72
CA ASN A 384 -34.36 -13.65 15.72
C ASN A 384 -34.14 -12.57 14.66
N VAL A 385 -34.50 -12.91 13.42
CA VAL A 385 -34.41 -12.00 12.26
C VAL A 385 -35.83 -11.69 11.80
N VAL A 386 -36.16 -10.41 11.69
CA VAL A 386 -37.45 -9.95 11.19
C VAL A 386 -37.20 -8.92 10.10
N ALA A 387 -37.85 -9.08 8.94
CA ALA A 387 -37.85 -8.08 7.87
C ALA A 387 -39.16 -7.29 7.95
N PRO A 388 -39.18 -6.04 8.47
CA PRO A 388 -40.43 -5.30 8.65
C PRO A 388 -41.17 -5.01 7.34
N ASP A 389 -40.46 -5.02 6.21
CA ASP A 389 -41.04 -4.81 4.88
C ASP A 389 -41.98 -5.94 4.43
N ASP A 390 -41.88 -7.13 5.04
CA ASP A 390 -42.75 -8.27 4.75
C ASP A 390 -44.12 -8.16 5.46
N TYR A 391 -44.33 -7.10 6.25
CA TYR A 391 -45.51 -6.88 7.09
C TYR A 391 -46.27 -5.61 6.67
N VAL A 392 -47.33 -5.29 7.43
CA VAL A 392 -48.13 -4.09 7.22
C VAL A 392 -47.28 -2.82 7.25
N THR A 393 -47.60 -1.85 6.41
CA THR A 393 -46.87 -0.58 6.39
C THR A 393 -47.15 0.22 7.65
N LEU A 394 -46.11 0.50 8.43
CA LEU A 394 -46.19 1.32 9.64
C LEU A 394 -45.32 2.57 9.47
N PRO A 395 -45.79 3.74 9.94
CA PRO A 395 -45.15 5.02 9.68
C PRO A 395 -43.92 5.30 10.57
N ASP A 396 -43.84 4.69 11.76
CA ASP A 396 -42.83 5.00 12.78
C ASP A 396 -42.28 3.73 13.45
N PHE A 397 -41.11 3.87 14.08
CA PHE A 397 -40.42 2.73 14.69
C PHE A 397 -41.09 2.22 15.97
N GLU A 398 -41.90 3.05 16.64
CA GLU A 398 -42.65 2.65 17.82
C GLU A 398 -43.71 1.61 17.47
N GLN A 399 -44.50 1.87 16.43
CA GLN A 399 -45.49 0.91 15.92
C GLN A 399 -44.81 -0.37 15.42
N ILE A 400 -43.66 -0.27 14.74
CA ILE A 400 -42.88 -1.44 14.32
C ILE A 400 -42.46 -2.29 15.53
N ALA A 401 -41.95 -1.64 16.58
CA ALA A 401 -41.52 -2.33 17.79
C ALA A 401 -42.67 -3.04 18.52
N ILE A 402 -43.89 -2.50 18.45
CA ILE A 402 -45.08 -3.07 19.11
C ILE A 402 -45.70 -4.20 18.27
N GLU A 403 -45.93 -3.95 16.98
CA GLU A 403 -46.73 -4.82 16.12
C GLU A 403 -45.89 -5.92 15.45
N ILE A 404 -44.62 -5.65 15.14
CA ILE A 404 -43.79 -6.52 14.28
C ILE A 404 -42.63 -7.17 15.04
N LEU A 405 -42.04 -6.50 16.05
CA LEU A 405 -40.82 -6.97 16.73
C LEU A 405 -41.10 -7.58 18.12
N PRO A 406 -41.41 -8.89 18.22
CA PRO A 406 -41.88 -9.50 19.47
C PRO A 406 -40.88 -9.41 20.64
N PHE A 407 -39.58 -9.43 20.35
CA PHE A 407 -38.49 -9.43 21.33
C PHE A 407 -37.83 -8.07 21.56
N LEU A 408 -38.35 -7.01 20.95
CA LEU A 408 -37.85 -5.66 21.12
C LEU A 408 -38.92 -4.79 21.79
N ARG A 409 -38.50 -3.89 22.66
CA ARG A 409 -39.35 -2.83 23.22
C ARG A 409 -38.70 -1.50 22.95
N TYR A 410 -39.46 -0.59 22.36
CA TYR A 410 -39.08 0.80 22.15
C TYR A 410 -40.07 1.66 22.93
N LYS A 411 -39.62 2.24 24.05
CA LYS A 411 -40.50 3.00 24.96
C LYS A 411 -39.79 4.18 25.57
N LYS A 412 -40.56 5.21 25.91
CA LYS A 412 -40.10 6.35 26.70
C LYS A 412 -40.07 5.98 28.19
N TRP A 413 -38.93 6.16 28.83
CA TRP A 413 -38.72 5.98 30.26
C TRP A 413 -37.99 7.19 30.84
N ASP A 414 -38.58 7.84 31.85
CA ASP A 414 -38.01 9.02 32.50
C ASP A 414 -37.62 10.12 31.48
N GLY A 415 -38.56 10.46 30.59
CA GLY A 415 -38.36 11.48 29.56
C GLY A 415 -37.52 11.05 28.34
N SER A 416 -36.79 9.94 28.40
CA SER A 416 -35.86 9.50 27.36
C SER A 416 -36.31 8.22 26.64
N TRP A 417 -36.12 8.15 25.33
CA TRP A 417 -36.39 6.93 24.56
C TRP A 417 -35.36 5.85 24.85
N ARG A 418 -35.82 4.61 25.06
CA ARG A 418 -34.97 3.44 25.33
C ARG A 418 -35.39 2.25 24.48
N ILE A 419 -34.40 1.47 24.09
CA ILE A 419 -34.57 0.14 23.50
C ILE A 419 -34.28 -0.90 24.58
N SER A 420 -35.10 -1.93 24.67
CA SER A 420 -34.90 -3.08 25.57
C SER A 420 -35.18 -4.37 24.82
N VAL A 421 -34.50 -5.44 25.20
CA VAL A 421 -34.64 -6.76 24.59
C VAL A 421 -35.32 -7.71 25.58
N ILE A 422 -36.15 -8.60 25.05
CA ILE A 422 -36.77 -9.69 25.82
C ILE A 422 -35.97 -10.96 25.59
N ASP A 423 -35.62 -11.63 26.68
CA ASP A 423 -34.86 -12.87 26.64
C ASP A 423 -35.74 -14.11 26.37
N GLY A 424 -35.10 -15.28 26.23
CA GLY A 424 -35.82 -16.54 26.00
C GLY A 424 -36.69 -17.02 27.17
N LYS A 425 -36.57 -16.40 28.34
CA LYS A 425 -37.39 -16.65 29.53
C LYS A 425 -38.54 -15.63 29.65
N ASN A 426 -38.70 -14.77 28.64
CA ASN A 426 -39.68 -13.69 28.61
C ASN A 426 -39.43 -12.61 29.67
N GLU A 427 -38.18 -12.49 30.16
CA GLU A 427 -37.75 -11.43 31.04
C GLU A 427 -37.28 -10.23 30.22
N VAL A 428 -37.69 -9.03 30.63
CA VAL A 428 -37.26 -7.79 29.99
C VAL A 428 -35.87 -7.44 30.52
N ILE A 429 -34.87 -7.46 29.65
CA ILE A 429 -33.55 -6.91 29.94
C ILE A 429 -33.69 -5.39 29.90
N ARG A 430 -33.88 -4.78 31.08
CA ARG A 430 -34.22 -3.35 31.23
C ARG A 430 -33.06 -2.39 30.97
N TYR A 431 -31.85 -2.89 30.76
CA TYR A 431 -30.66 -2.07 30.53
C TYR A 431 -30.32 -2.03 29.04
N ASN A 432 -29.86 -0.87 28.57
CA ASN A 432 -29.68 -0.57 27.15
C ASN A 432 -28.78 -1.63 26.47
N PRO A 433 -29.31 -2.42 25.52
CA PRO A 433 -28.50 -3.28 24.66
C PRO A 433 -27.58 -2.42 23.79
N LEU A 434 -26.52 -3.01 23.25
CA LEU A 434 -25.77 -2.33 22.21
C LEU A 434 -26.56 -2.44 20.90
N VAL A 435 -27.02 -1.28 20.40
CA VAL A 435 -27.81 -1.18 19.18
C VAL A 435 -26.91 -0.69 18.07
N PHE A 436 -26.99 -1.30 16.89
CA PHE A 436 -26.31 -0.85 15.68
C PHE A 436 -27.35 -0.48 14.63
N VAL A 437 -27.11 0.61 13.91
CA VAL A 437 -27.82 0.93 12.67
C VAL A 437 -26.81 0.94 11.54
N ASP A 438 -27.03 0.09 10.53
CA ASP A 438 -26.11 -0.10 9.40
C ASP A 438 -24.66 -0.41 9.82
N GLY A 439 -24.47 -1.08 10.95
CA GLY A 439 -23.15 -1.46 11.47
C GLY A 439 -22.49 -0.44 12.40
N VAL A 440 -23.04 0.76 12.54
CA VAL A 440 -22.52 1.81 13.44
C VAL A 440 -23.35 1.88 14.72
N PRO A 441 -22.74 2.01 15.91
CA PRO A 441 -23.47 2.02 17.17
C PRO A 441 -24.44 3.20 17.35
N LEU A 442 -25.66 2.93 17.81
CA LEU A 442 -26.69 3.92 18.12
C LEU A 442 -26.79 4.17 19.63
N LEU A 443 -26.47 5.39 20.06
CA LEU A 443 -26.58 5.81 21.47
C LEU A 443 -27.87 6.56 21.79
N GLU A 444 -28.49 7.17 20.77
CA GLU A 444 -29.71 7.96 20.92
C GLU A 444 -30.89 7.31 20.17
N PRO A 445 -31.68 6.46 20.84
CA PRO A 445 -32.79 5.75 20.20
C PRO A 445 -33.86 6.65 19.60
N GLN A 446 -33.93 7.93 20.00
CA GLN A 446 -34.85 8.92 19.46
C GLN A 446 -34.65 9.18 17.96
N LEU A 447 -33.43 8.94 17.43
CA LEU A 447 -33.14 9.09 15.99
C LEU A 447 -33.90 8.10 15.11
N LEU A 448 -34.42 7.01 15.68
CA LEU A 448 -35.23 6.02 14.97
C LEU A 448 -36.71 6.42 14.84
N PHE A 449 -37.19 7.45 15.54
CA PHE A 449 -38.62 7.75 15.64
C PHE A 449 -39.32 7.84 14.26
N SER A 450 -38.72 8.54 13.30
CA SER A 450 -39.29 8.74 11.97
C SER A 450 -39.06 7.59 10.97
N TRP A 451 -38.58 6.43 11.43
CA TRP A 451 -38.24 5.31 10.55
C TRP A 451 -39.38 4.28 10.49
N GLY A 452 -40.14 4.33 9.40
CA GLY A 452 -41.20 3.37 9.09
C GLY A 452 -40.70 2.08 8.41
N THR A 453 -41.62 1.13 8.17
CA THR A 453 -41.28 -0.21 7.66
C THR A 453 -40.62 -0.18 6.28
N SER A 454 -41.03 0.76 5.42
CA SER A 454 -40.51 0.88 4.05
C SER A 454 -39.01 1.21 3.99
N ARG A 455 -38.42 1.73 5.08
CA ARG A 455 -37.00 2.12 5.16
C ARG A 455 -36.11 1.07 5.83
N ILE A 456 -36.69 0.18 6.63
CA ILE A 456 -35.96 -0.83 7.40
C ILE A 456 -35.99 -2.15 6.64
N LYS A 457 -34.80 -2.63 6.28
CA LYS A 457 -34.62 -3.90 5.55
C LYS A 457 -34.81 -5.10 6.48
N LYS A 458 -34.12 -5.11 7.61
CA LYS A 458 -34.21 -6.18 8.60
C LYS A 458 -33.76 -5.71 9.99
N VAL A 459 -34.31 -6.35 11.03
CA VAL A 459 -33.93 -6.21 12.43
C VAL A 459 -33.51 -7.56 12.97
N GLU A 460 -32.35 -7.63 13.59
CA GLU A 460 -31.76 -8.84 14.13
C GLU A 460 -31.47 -8.66 15.62
N ILE A 461 -31.92 -9.60 16.45
CA ILE A 461 -31.87 -9.46 17.91
C ILE A 461 -31.09 -10.64 18.52
N LYS A 462 -30.16 -10.32 19.41
CA LYS A 462 -29.41 -11.26 20.24
C LYS A 462 -29.60 -10.91 21.71
N SER A 463 -30.52 -11.61 22.37
CA SER A 463 -30.80 -11.40 23.80
C SER A 463 -29.80 -12.06 24.74
N GLN A 464 -29.05 -13.05 24.25
CA GLN A 464 -28.06 -13.76 25.05
C GLN A 464 -26.74 -12.96 25.13
N PRO A 465 -25.99 -13.08 26.25
CA PRO A 465 -24.68 -12.48 26.37
C PRO A 465 -23.71 -12.90 25.25
N ARG A 466 -22.85 -11.98 24.84
CA ARG A 466 -21.85 -12.19 23.77
C ARG A 466 -20.49 -11.67 24.18
N PHE A 467 -19.45 -12.30 23.63
CA PHE A 467 -18.08 -11.82 23.73
C PHE A 467 -17.63 -11.26 22.39
N PHE A 468 -16.83 -10.20 22.43
CA PHE A 468 -16.09 -9.69 21.28
C PHE A 468 -14.67 -9.39 21.74
N GLY A 469 -13.76 -10.33 21.47
CA GLY A 469 -12.47 -10.34 22.15
C GLY A 469 -12.67 -10.35 23.68
N ASP A 470 -12.16 -9.32 24.33
CA ASP A 470 -12.21 -9.12 25.79
C ASP A 470 -13.48 -8.39 26.27
N LEU A 471 -14.31 -7.90 25.35
CA LEU A 471 -15.54 -7.20 25.69
C LEU A 471 -16.67 -8.19 25.96
N TYR A 472 -17.40 -7.97 27.05
CA TYR A 472 -18.55 -8.77 27.44
C TYR A 472 -19.85 -7.96 27.36
N PHE A 473 -20.74 -8.35 26.46
CA PHE A 473 -22.04 -7.73 26.25
C PHE A 473 -23.12 -8.55 26.95
N GLU A 474 -23.44 -8.21 28.19
CA GLU A 474 -24.46 -8.92 28.98
C GLU A 474 -25.90 -8.61 28.53
N LYS A 475 -26.13 -7.39 28.03
CA LYS A 475 -27.47 -6.81 27.80
C LYS A 475 -28.07 -7.11 26.43
N GLY A 476 -27.39 -7.95 25.65
CA GLY A 476 -27.78 -8.30 24.28
C GLY A 476 -27.40 -7.25 23.23
N LEU A 477 -27.61 -7.62 21.97
CA LEU A 477 -27.29 -6.83 20.78
C LEU A 477 -28.53 -6.70 19.89
N VAL A 478 -28.68 -5.54 19.25
CA VAL A 478 -29.71 -5.29 18.26
C VAL A 478 -29.05 -4.72 17.01
N PHE A 479 -29.32 -5.31 15.85
CA PHE A 479 -28.86 -4.81 14.56
C PHE A 479 -30.07 -4.37 13.74
N ILE A 480 -30.06 -3.12 13.28
CA ILE A 480 -31.09 -2.56 12.40
C ILE A 480 -30.39 -2.23 11.09
N TRP A 481 -30.83 -2.87 10.00
CA TRP A 481 -30.27 -2.64 8.67
C TRP A 481 -31.29 -1.90 7.83
N THR A 482 -30.91 -0.76 7.28
CA THR A 482 -31.76 0.07 6.42
C THR A 482 -31.62 -0.33 4.96
N LYS A 483 -32.60 0.04 4.13
CA LYS A 483 -32.56 -0.29 2.69
C LYS A 483 -31.57 0.59 1.94
N GLU A 484 -31.50 1.87 2.28
CA GLU A 484 -30.74 2.88 1.53
C GLU A 484 -29.36 3.18 2.13
N GLN A 485 -29.05 2.68 3.34
CA GLN A 485 -27.78 2.96 4.04
C GLN A 485 -27.49 4.48 4.10
N ASN A 486 -28.49 5.25 4.52
CA ASN A 486 -28.38 6.71 4.65
C ASN A 486 -28.78 7.19 6.04
N PHE A 487 -28.75 6.31 7.04
CA PHE A 487 -29.12 6.66 8.40
C PHE A 487 -28.17 7.72 8.98
N TRP A 488 -26.86 7.52 8.89
CA TRP A 488 -25.87 8.41 9.53
C TRP A 488 -25.60 9.69 8.75
N SER A 489 -25.81 9.69 7.43
CA SER A 489 -25.75 10.91 6.64
C SER A 489 -26.93 11.87 6.89
N GLN A 490 -28.05 11.36 7.41
CA GLN A 490 -29.24 12.16 7.76
C GLN A 490 -29.29 12.56 9.23
N ASN A 491 -28.45 11.97 10.09
CA ASN A 491 -28.51 12.17 11.53
C ASN A 491 -27.11 12.51 12.08
N SER A 492 -26.91 13.77 12.46
CA SER A 492 -25.70 14.19 13.16
C SER A 492 -25.79 13.86 14.64
N SER A 493 -24.71 13.34 15.23
CA SER A 493 -24.60 13.16 16.67
C SER A 493 -23.27 13.66 17.20
N SER A 494 -23.22 14.09 18.48
CA SER A 494 -21.97 14.56 19.10
C SER A 494 -21.08 13.43 19.61
N TYR A 495 -21.60 12.21 19.69
CA TYR A 495 -20.94 11.04 20.27
C TYR A 495 -20.32 10.12 19.22
N ILE A 496 -20.57 10.37 17.93
CA ILE A 496 -19.90 9.72 16.80
C ILE A 496 -19.10 10.76 16.05
N GLN A 497 -17.87 10.40 15.68
CA GLN A 497 -17.08 11.16 14.73
C GLN A 497 -16.95 10.38 13.42
N GLU A 498 -17.51 10.96 12.36
CA GLU A 498 -17.34 10.51 10.99
C GLU A 498 -16.00 11.04 10.44
N VAL A 499 -15.19 10.17 9.86
CA VAL A 499 -13.89 10.53 9.26
C VAL A 499 -13.72 9.79 7.94
N GLU A 500 -13.39 10.53 6.88
CA GLU A 500 -12.95 9.94 5.61
C GLU A 500 -11.46 9.65 5.69
N LEU A 501 -11.06 8.39 5.47
CA LEU A 501 -9.67 7.96 5.56
C LEU A 501 -9.21 7.26 4.26
N PRO A 502 -7.95 7.46 3.84
CA PRO A 502 -7.35 6.68 2.78
C PRO A 502 -7.00 5.27 3.28
N PHE A 503 -7.41 4.27 2.51
CA PHE A 503 -7.02 2.88 2.72
C PHE A 503 -6.09 2.38 1.62
N TYR A 504 -5.91 1.05 1.49
CA TYR A 504 -5.05 0.50 0.45
C TYR A 504 -5.52 0.95 -0.92
N GLN A 505 -4.58 1.34 -1.77
CA GLN A 505 -4.87 1.60 -3.15
C GLN A 505 -5.50 0.36 -3.80
N LYS A 506 -6.57 0.58 -4.56
CA LYS A 506 -7.20 -0.50 -5.33
C LYS A 506 -6.19 -1.07 -6.35
N PRO A 507 -6.05 -2.40 -6.45
CA PRO A 507 -5.22 -3.00 -7.48
C PRO A 507 -5.75 -2.63 -8.86
N ILE A 508 -4.82 -2.43 -9.79
CA ILE A 508 -5.12 -2.11 -11.17
C ILE A 508 -4.51 -3.14 -12.10
N GLN A 509 -5.12 -3.29 -13.27
CA GLN A 509 -4.55 -4.03 -14.38
C GLN A 509 -4.14 -3.04 -15.48
N PHE A 510 -2.91 -3.14 -15.97
CA PHE A 510 -2.47 -2.35 -17.13
C PHE A 510 -3.17 -2.84 -18.39
N ILE A 511 -3.66 -1.91 -19.21
CA ILE A 511 -4.29 -2.19 -20.50
C ILE A 511 -3.55 -1.44 -21.62
N PHE A 512 -3.54 -2.05 -22.79
CA PHE A 512 -2.96 -1.48 -24.00
C PHE A 512 -3.86 -1.80 -25.21
N PRO A 513 -3.82 -0.97 -26.27
CA PRO A 513 -4.65 -1.18 -27.45
C PRO A 513 -4.32 -2.51 -28.16
N ASP A 514 -5.37 -3.22 -28.57
CA ASP A 514 -5.28 -4.38 -29.46
C ASP A 514 -5.65 -3.99 -30.89
N TYR A 515 -4.65 -3.56 -31.68
CA TYR A 515 -4.84 -3.11 -33.06
C TYR A 515 -5.30 -4.21 -34.03
N SER A 516 -5.29 -5.49 -33.60
CA SER A 516 -5.86 -6.56 -34.40
C SER A 516 -7.39 -6.58 -34.41
N LYS A 517 -8.02 -6.04 -33.35
CA LYS A 517 -9.46 -6.02 -33.15
C LYS A 517 -10.07 -4.63 -33.32
N ASN A 518 -9.32 -3.60 -32.99
CA ASN A 518 -9.82 -2.23 -32.95
C ASN A 518 -9.69 -1.58 -34.33
N THR A 519 -10.82 -1.37 -35.02
CA THR A 519 -10.88 -0.80 -36.37
C THR A 519 -10.83 0.72 -36.40
N ASN A 520 -10.86 1.38 -35.24
CA ASN A 520 -10.90 2.84 -35.17
C ASN A 520 -9.48 3.44 -35.24
N PHE A 521 -8.88 3.39 -36.44
CA PHE A 521 -7.52 3.90 -36.70
C PHE A 521 -7.36 5.41 -36.48
N GLN A 522 -8.45 6.17 -36.27
CA GLN A 522 -8.45 7.63 -36.23
C GLN A 522 -7.85 8.24 -34.96
N GLN A 523 -7.75 7.48 -33.86
CA GLN A 523 -7.15 7.99 -32.63
C GLN A 523 -5.61 7.86 -32.71
N PRO A 524 -4.84 8.94 -32.54
CA PRO A 524 -3.39 8.87 -32.45
C PRO A 524 -2.95 8.20 -31.15
N ASP A 525 -1.96 7.31 -31.23
CA ASP A 525 -1.35 6.64 -30.08
C ASP A 525 0.05 7.19 -29.83
N PHE A 526 0.15 8.07 -28.82
CA PHE A 526 1.42 8.62 -28.33
C PHE A 526 1.67 8.26 -26.86
N ARG A 527 1.19 7.09 -26.42
CA ARG A 527 1.42 6.64 -25.04
C ARG A 527 2.91 6.47 -24.77
N GLN A 528 3.33 6.98 -23.63
CA GLN A 528 4.73 6.98 -23.21
C GLN A 528 5.13 5.65 -22.53
N THR A 529 4.15 4.87 -22.10
CA THR A 529 4.35 3.50 -21.57
C THR A 529 3.62 2.55 -22.50
N LEU A 530 4.35 1.80 -23.31
CA LEU A 530 3.78 0.82 -24.23
C LEU A 530 3.32 -0.45 -23.51
N TYR A 531 3.99 -0.79 -22.41
CA TYR A 531 3.70 -1.98 -21.64
C TYR A 531 4.19 -1.83 -20.20
N TRP A 532 3.43 -2.36 -19.25
CA TRP A 532 3.80 -2.49 -17.86
C TRP A 532 3.21 -3.78 -17.29
N GLU A 533 4.07 -4.69 -16.86
CA GLU A 533 3.70 -5.89 -16.11
C GLU A 533 4.48 -5.91 -14.79
N PRO A 534 3.85 -5.58 -13.65
CA PRO A 534 4.54 -5.50 -12.36
C PRO A 534 4.87 -6.86 -11.74
N ASN A 535 4.29 -7.97 -12.22
CA ASN A 535 4.36 -9.26 -11.55
C ASN A 535 4.78 -10.39 -12.50
N VAL A 536 6.04 -10.38 -12.92
CA VAL A 536 6.66 -11.48 -13.66
C VAL A 536 7.45 -12.38 -12.72
N GLU A 537 7.12 -13.66 -12.72
CA GLU A 537 7.88 -14.69 -11.99
C GLU A 537 8.56 -15.63 -12.98
N LEU A 538 9.89 -15.71 -12.87
CA LEU A 538 10.73 -16.58 -13.69
C LEU A 538 11.39 -17.64 -12.83
N SER A 539 11.48 -18.86 -13.35
CA SER A 539 12.25 -19.96 -12.75
C SER A 539 12.89 -20.81 -13.84
N SER A 540 13.70 -21.80 -13.46
CA SER A 540 14.25 -22.77 -14.41
C SER A 540 13.19 -23.53 -15.21
N THR A 541 11.96 -23.61 -14.71
CA THR A 541 10.82 -24.29 -15.36
C THR A 541 9.76 -23.33 -15.91
N LYS A 542 9.81 -22.05 -15.52
CA LYS A 542 8.79 -21.05 -15.84
C LYS A 542 9.40 -19.91 -16.65
N GLN A 543 9.01 -19.85 -17.92
CA GLN A 543 9.30 -18.74 -18.83
C GLN A 543 8.07 -17.84 -18.94
N SER A 544 8.28 -16.56 -19.26
CA SER A 544 7.19 -15.61 -19.48
C SER A 544 7.13 -15.22 -20.96
N LYS A 545 5.93 -15.33 -21.55
CA LYS A 545 5.64 -14.86 -22.91
C LYS A 545 4.72 -13.67 -22.82
N LEU A 546 5.25 -12.50 -23.16
CA LEU A 546 4.55 -11.22 -23.05
C LEU A 546 4.32 -10.64 -24.44
N ASN A 547 3.25 -9.86 -24.58
CA ASN A 547 2.86 -9.26 -25.85
C ASN A 547 2.43 -7.82 -25.63
N PHE A 548 2.83 -6.94 -26.53
CA PHE A 548 2.39 -5.56 -26.57
C PHE A 548 2.33 -5.07 -28.01
N TYR A 549 1.81 -3.87 -28.21
CA TYR A 549 1.81 -3.21 -29.52
C TYR A 549 2.70 -1.97 -29.49
N THR A 550 3.33 -1.63 -30.62
CA THR A 550 4.00 -0.33 -30.82
C THR A 550 2.97 0.80 -30.94
N SER A 551 3.39 2.03 -30.71
CA SER A 551 2.56 3.24 -30.87
C SER A 551 2.76 3.88 -32.26
N ASP A 552 2.27 5.11 -32.45
CA ASP A 552 2.55 5.92 -33.66
C ASP A 552 3.89 6.66 -33.57
N GLU A 553 4.56 6.60 -32.42
CA GLU A 553 5.87 7.20 -32.23
C GLU A 553 6.96 6.32 -32.86
N LYS A 554 7.77 6.95 -33.71
CA LYS A 554 8.93 6.35 -34.34
C LYS A 554 10.20 6.67 -33.54
N GLY A 555 11.17 5.78 -33.62
CA GLY A 555 12.45 5.89 -32.92
C GLY A 555 12.74 4.67 -32.06
N ASP A 556 13.71 4.83 -31.18
CA ASP A 556 14.16 3.73 -30.32
C ASP A 556 13.31 3.63 -29.06
N PHE A 557 12.92 2.40 -28.75
CA PHE A 557 12.22 2.02 -27.54
C PHE A 557 13.07 1.04 -26.75
N GLU A 558 12.96 1.12 -25.44
CA GLU A 558 13.63 0.21 -24.54
C GLU A 558 12.63 -0.68 -23.81
N VAL A 559 13.00 -1.94 -23.68
CA VAL A 559 12.43 -2.90 -22.77
C VAL A 559 13.34 -2.96 -21.56
N GLU A 560 12.79 -2.69 -20.39
CA GLU A 560 13.49 -2.72 -19.11
C GLU A 560 12.85 -3.81 -18.24
N VAL A 561 13.71 -4.66 -17.66
CA VAL A 561 13.32 -5.72 -16.73
C VAL A 561 14.04 -5.46 -15.42
N GLU A 562 13.28 -5.15 -14.38
CA GLU A 562 13.82 -4.88 -13.05
C GLU A 562 13.23 -5.84 -12.04
N GLY A 563 14.04 -6.33 -11.10
CA GLY A 563 13.53 -7.31 -10.14
C GLY A 563 14.48 -7.67 -9.02
N ILE A 564 14.12 -8.74 -8.32
CA ILE A 564 14.89 -9.31 -7.24
C ILE A 564 14.91 -10.84 -7.33
N THR A 565 16.05 -11.44 -7.02
CA THR A 565 16.16 -12.89 -6.84
C THR A 565 15.53 -13.31 -5.52
N ASN A 566 15.21 -14.60 -5.37
CA ASN A 566 14.79 -15.17 -4.09
C ASN A 566 15.82 -15.02 -2.95
N LYS A 567 17.09 -14.72 -3.28
CA LYS A 567 18.17 -14.43 -2.33
C LYS A 567 18.26 -12.93 -1.97
N GLY A 568 17.43 -12.08 -2.56
CA GLY A 568 17.43 -10.64 -2.30
C GLY A 568 18.39 -9.83 -3.19
N GLN A 569 18.94 -10.41 -4.26
CA GLN A 569 19.85 -9.69 -5.16
C GLN A 569 19.06 -8.97 -6.26
N PRO A 570 19.42 -7.73 -6.62
CA PRO A 570 18.71 -6.97 -7.62
C PRO A 570 19.07 -7.48 -9.01
N VAL A 571 18.10 -7.38 -9.91
CA VAL A 571 18.19 -7.89 -11.27
C VAL A 571 17.77 -6.75 -12.20
N TYR A 572 18.58 -6.50 -13.23
CA TYR A 572 18.34 -5.43 -14.20
C TYR A 572 18.73 -5.92 -15.59
N PHE A 573 17.84 -5.73 -16.57
CA PHE A 573 18.13 -5.94 -18.00
C PHE A 573 17.51 -4.83 -18.82
N ARG A 574 18.21 -4.52 -19.91
CA ARG A 574 17.75 -3.56 -20.90
C ARG A 574 17.98 -4.12 -22.29
N LYS A 575 16.99 -3.94 -23.17
CA LYS A 575 17.13 -4.20 -24.60
C LYS A 575 16.39 -3.14 -25.40
N VAL A 576 17.03 -2.64 -26.46
CA VAL A 576 16.48 -1.63 -27.35
C VAL A 576 15.95 -2.27 -28.61
N PHE A 577 14.85 -1.74 -29.15
CA PHE A 577 14.31 -2.04 -30.47
C PHE A 577 13.84 -0.74 -31.15
N THR A 578 13.76 -0.73 -32.47
CA THR A 578 13.44 0.49 -33.24
C THR A 578 12.04 0.39 -33.86
N VAL A 579 11.29 1.48 -33.82
CA VAL A 579 9.99 1.63 -34.50
C VAL A 579 10.11 2.55 -35.71
N GLU A 580 9.70 2.06 -36.88
CA GLU A 580 9.85 2.74 -38.19
C GLU A 580 8.54 3.06 -38.91
#